data_AF-A0A3M8G6Q1-F1
#
_entry.id   AF-A0A3M8G6Q1-F1
#
_cell.length_a   1.000
_cell.length_b   1.000
_cell.length_c   1.000
_cell.angle_alpha   90.00
_cell.angle_beta   90.00
_cell.angle_gamma   90.00
#
_symmetry.space_group_name_H-M   'P 1'
#
loop_
_entity.id
_entity.type
_entity.pdbx_description
1 polymer ?
#
loop_
_entity_poly.entity_id
_entity_poly.type
_entity_poly.pdbx_seq_one_letter_code
_entity_poly.pdbx_strand_id
1 'polypeptide(L)'
;MKTYQIISRTLLTSFFILGTIIYANAQPPEGQRGMPQIDFKKIAESQVAWFSENFELSEDQTKKITDIHIESGEQRQELIESGLTPRDEDFREKMGAINVALEASLKEILTAEQLKIFEEKKEEYVQISRPQSPRRGRN
;
A
#
# COMPACT_ATOMS: atom_id res chain seq x y z
N MET A 1 -28.69 -72.18 15.02
CA MET A 1 -27.24 -72.41 15.17
C MET A 1 -26.52 -71.80 13.98
N LYS A 2 -25.42 -71.10 14.25
CA LYS A 2 -24.55 -70.41 13.27
C LYS A 2 -24.00 -71.39 12.23
N THR A 3 -23.78 -70.94 11.01
CA THR A 3 -22.43 -70.82 10.44
C THR A 3 -22.45 -70.16 9.05
N TYR A 4 -21.54 -69.20 8.91
CA TYR A 4 -21.17 -68.49 7.70
C TYR A 4 -20.00 -69.20 7.02
N GLN A 5 -19.81 -68.84 5.74
CA GLN A 5 -18.60 -68.87 4.92
C GLN A 5 -18.38 -70.11 4.04
N ILE A 6 -18.28 -69.84 2.73
CA ILE A 6 -17.19 -70.17 1.78
C ILE A 6 -17.59 -69.44 0.48
N ILE A 7 -17.15 -68.19 0.27
CA ILE A 7 -15.98 -67.81 -0.55
C ILE A 7 -15.97 -68.55 -1.91
N SER A 8 -16.24 -67.83 -3.01
CA SER A 8 -15.32 -67.68 -4.15
C SER A 8 -15.99 -67.10 -5.41
N ARG A 9 -15.49 -65.94 -5.85
CA ARG A 9 -15.22 -65.53 -7.24
C ARG A 9 -16.42 -65.58 -8.21
N THR A 10 -16.85 -64.51 -8.87
CA THR A 10 -16.11 -63.70 -9.85
C THR A 10 -17.10 -62.69 -10.47
N LEU A 11 -16.59 -61.61 -11.09
CA LEU A 11 -17.29 -60.72 -12.06
C LEU A 11 -18.23 -59.69 -11.39
N LEU A 12 -18.29 -58.40 -11.73
CA LEU A 12 -17.75 -57.61 -12.82
C LEU A 12 -18.03 -56.13 -12.45
N THR A 13 -17.07 -55.22 -12.68
CA THR A 13 -17.28 -53.80 -13.02
C THR A 13 -18.20 -52.94 -12.12
N SER A 14 -17.61 -52.32 -11.10
CA SER A 14 -18.13 -51.05 -10.55
C SER A 14 -17.38 -49.89 -11.20
N PHE A 15 -18.06 -49.18 -12.09
CA PHE A 15 -17.60 -47.93 -12.70
C PHE A 15 -17.39 -46.86 -11.60
N PHE A 16 -16.13 -46.53 -11.33
CA PHE A 16 -15.77 -45.35 -10.55
C PHE A 16 -15.95 -44.12 -11.46
N ILE A 17 -17.11 -43.47 -11.39
CA ILE A 17 -17.28 -42.15 -12.01
C ILE A 17 -16.64 -41.14 -11.05
N LEU A 18 -15.38 -40.79 -11.33
CA LEU A 18 -14.77 -39.58 -10.77
C LEU A 18 -15.53 -38.37 -11.31
N GLY A 19 -16.48 -37.87 -10.53
CA GLY A 19 -17.04 -36.54 -10.72
C GLY A 19 -15.99 -35.51 -10.35
N THR A 20 -15.17 -35.08 -11.31
CA THR A 20 -14.35 -33.88 -11.15
C THR A 20 -15.28 -32.67 -11.09
N ILE A 21 -15.45 -32.11 -9.89
CA ILE A 21 -16.11 -30.84 -9.69
C ILE A 21 -15.21 -29.77 -10.29
N ILE A 22 -15.56 -29.27 -11.48
CA ILE A 22 -14.96 -28.05 -12.03
C ILE A 22 -15.60 -26.90 -11.24
N TYR A 23 -14.96 -26.49 -10.15
CA TYR A 23 -15.23 -25.17 -9.58
C TYR A 23 -14.69 -24.14 -10.57
N ALA A 24 -15.59 -23.65 -11.44
CA ALA A 24 -15.39 -22.39 -12.13
C ALA A 24 -15.32 -21.28 -11.07
N ASN A 25 -14.13 -21.03 -10.53
CA ASN A 25 -13.82 -19.75 -9.93
C ASN A 25 -13.82 -18.75 -11.09
N ALA A 26 -15.02 -18.24 -11.43
CA ALA A 26 -15.15 -16.97 -12.09
C ALA A 26 -14.49 -15.95 -11.16
N GLN A 27 -13.19 -15.69 -11.38
CA GLN A 27 -12.52 -14.56 -10.78
C GLN A 27 -13.41 -13.35 -11.10
N PRO A 28 -13.98 -12.66 -10.10
CA PRO A 28 -14.78 -11.49 -10.38
C PRO A 28 -13.91 -10.53 -11.21
N PRO A 29 -14.49 -9.89 -12.24
CA PRO A 29 -13.75 -9.02 -13.13
C PRO A 29 -12.92 -8.05 -12.30
N GLU A 30 -11.62 -8.05 -12.56
CA GLU A 30 -10.58 -7.26 -11.90
C GLU A 30 -10.68 -5.78 -12.31
N GLY A 31 -11.90 -5.24 -12.28
CA GLY A 31 -12.25 -3.88 -12.63
C GLY A 31 -12.77 -3.18 -11.38
N GLN A 32 -11.99 -2.21 -10.90
CA GLN A 32 -12.35 -1.31 -9.80
C GLN A 32 -12.49 -2.00 -8.43
N ARG A 33 -11.37 -2.48 -7.86
CA ARG A 33 -11.19 -2.24 -6.42
C ARG A 33 -11.18 -0.72 -6.26
N GLY A 34 -12.29 -0.16 -5.79
CA GLY A 34 -12.36 1.24 -5.38
C GLY A 34 -11.13 1.55 -4.54
N MET A 35 -10.43 2.62 -4.87
CA MET A 35 -9.33 3.10 -4.03
C MET A 35 -9.88 3.18 -2.60
N PRO A 36 -9.17 2.64 -1.59
CA PRO A 36 -9.56 2.84 -0.21
C PRO A 36 -9.82 4.34 0.00
N GLN A 37 -10.88 4.72 0.70
CA GLN A 37 -11.03 6.12 1.10
C GLN A 37 -9.76 6.51 1.86
N ILE A 38 -8.97 7.39 1.25
CA ILE A 38 -7.71 7.85 1.81
C ILE A 38 -8.08 8.90 2.85
N ASP A 39 -7.90 8.56 4.12
CA ASP A 39 -7.99 9.53 5.22
C ASP A 39 -6.66 10.27 5.32
N PHE A 40 -6.58 11.45 4.71
CA PHE A 40 -5.38 12.28 4.68
C PHE A 40 -4.95 12.73 6.07
N LYS A 41 -5.90 12.93 6.98
CA LYS A 41 -5.61 13.28 8.37
C LYS A 41 -4.91 12.12 9.08
N LYS A 42 -5.41 10.90 8.90
CA LYS A 42 -4.76 9.71 9.47
C LYS A 42 -3.35 9.48 8.90
N ILE A 43 -3.14 9.81 7.63
CA ILE A 43 -1.80 9.79 7.02
C ILE A 43 -0.90 10.84 7.67
N ALA A 44 -1.38 12.08 7.87
CA ALA A 44 -0.64 13.14 8.54
C ALA A 44 -0.24 12.72 9.97
N GLU A 45 -1.16 12.16 10.74
CA GLU A 45 -0.90 11.64 12.09
C GLU A 45 0.17 10.53 12.08
N SER A 46 0.11 9.62 11.10
CA SER A 46 1.11 8.55 10.95
C SER A 46 2.49 9.10 10.58
N GLN A 47 2.56 10.18 9.81
CA GLN A 47 3.83 10.84 9.50
C GLN A 47 4.42 11.54 10.73
N VAL A 48 3.60 12.26 11.51
CA VAL A 48 4.05 12.84 12.78
C VAL A 48 4.57 11.77 13.74
N ALA A 49 3.87 10.64 13.85
CA ALA A 49 4.32 9.51 14.66
C ALA A 49 5.70 8.99 14.21
N TRP A 50 5.92 8.87 12.90
CA TRP A 50 7.23 8.50 12.36
C TRP A 50 8.33 9.50 12.74
N PHE A 51 8.05 10.81 12.70
CA PHE A 51 9.01 11.82 13.18
C PHE A 51 9.30 11.64 14.68
N SER A 52 8.28 11.46 15.52
CA SER A 52 8.46 11.26 16.95
C SER A 52 9.22 9.97 17.30
N GLU A 53 9.14 8.93 16.47
CA GLU A 53 9.88 7.67 16.67
C GLU A 53 11.34 7.76 16.26
N ASN A 54 11.68 8.61 15.27
CA ASN A 54 13.03 8.72 14.72
C ASN A 54 13.81 9.92 15.25
N PHE A 55 13.13 10.88 15.88
CA PHE A 55 13.71 12.11 16.39
C PHE A 55 13.17 12.43 17.78
N GLU A 56 14.03 12.98 18.65
CA GLU A 56 13.58 13.70 19.83
C GLU A 56 13.09 15.09 19.37
N LEU A 57 11.79 15.20 19.11
CA LEU A 57 11.15 16.47 18.76
C LEU A 57 10.81 17.26 20.03
N SER A 58 11.03 18.57 20.01
CA SER A 58 10.42 19.43 21.02
C SER A 58 8.90 19.51 20.83
N GLU A 59 8.16 19.96 21.85
CA GLU A 59 6.72 20.20 21.73
C GLU A 59 6.39 21.19 20.59
N ASP A 60 7.19 22.26 20.48
CA ASP A 60 7.07 23.25 19.42
C ASP A 60 7.33 22.65 18.03
N GLN A 61 8.35 21.79 17.88
CA GLN A 61 8.62 21.10 16.62
C GLN A 61 7.50 20.13 16.27
N THR A 62 7.02 19.34 17.24
CA THR A 62 5.93 18.38 17.07
C THR A 62 4.67 19.08 16.56
N LYS A 63 4.32 20.22 17.17
CA LYS A 63 3.17 21.02 16.75
C LYS A 63 3.32 21.52 15.32
N LYS A 64 4.46 22.16 14.99
CA LYS A 64 4.71 22.68 13.63
C LYS A 64 4.70 21.58 12.58
N ILE A 65 5.33 20.43 12.87
CA ILE A 65 5.35 19.27 11.97
C ILE A 65 3.93 18.72 11.77
N THR A 66 3.12 18.68 12.83
CA THR A 66 1.72 18.27 12.72
C THR A 66 0.93 19.21 11.83
N ASP A 67 1.03 20.51 12.06
CA ASP A 67 0.29 21.53 11.31
C ASP A 67 0.61 21.46 9.80
N ILE A 68 1.90 21.36 9.42
CA ILE A 68 2.28 21.29 7.99
C ILE A 68 1.85 19.97 7.32
N HIS A 69 1.77 18.86 8.07
CA HIS A 69 1.29 17.60 7.50
C HIS A 69 -0.23 17.60 7.32
N ILE A 70 -0.96 18.22 8.25
CA ILE A 70 -2.41 18.43 8.10
C ILE A 70 -2.67 19.31 6.87
N GLU A 71 -1.99 20.45 6.76
CA GLU A 71 -2.13 21.36 5.61
C GLU A 71 -1.81 20.66 4.29
N SER A 72 -0.70 19.90 4.22
CA SER A 72 -0.38 19.11 3.02
C SER A 72 -1.46 18.05 2.73
N GLY A 73 -2.04 17.44 3.76
CA GLY A 73 -3.14 16.48 3.62
C GLY A 73 -4.39 17.13 3.02
N GLU A 74 -4.77 18.30 3.50
CA GLU A 74 -5.89 19.09 2.98
C GLU A 74 -5.67 19.48 1.51
N GLN A 75 -4.48 19.97 1.15
CA GLN A 75 -4.14 20.29 -0.24
C GLN A 75 -4.24 19.07 -1.18
N ARG A 76 -3.86 17.88 -0.70
CA ARG A 76 -3.99 16.63 -1.47
C ARG A 76 -5.45 16.22 -1.62
N GLN A 77 -6.24 16.41 -0.57
CA GLN A 77 -7.67 16.13 -0.59
C GLN A 77 -8.37 17.04 -1.60
N GLU A 78 -8.12 18.34 -1.55
CA GLU A 78 -8.66 19.32 -2.52
C GLU A 78 -8.29 18.96 -3.96
N LEU A 79 -7.03 18.52 -4.18
CA LEU A 79 -6.59 18.09 -5.50
C LEU A 79 -7.39 16.89 -6.03
N ILE A 80 -7.72 15.93 -5.17
CA ILE A 80 -8.54 14.77 -5.56
C ILE A 80 -10.01 15.16 -5.74
N GLU A 81 -10.53 16.00 -4.85
CA GLU A 81 -11.90 16.52 -4.93
C GLU A 81 -12.13 17.39 -6.17
N SER A 82 -11.07 18.00 -6.72
CA SER A 82 -11.11 18.71 -8.00
C SER A 82 -11.37 17.80 -9.23
N GLY A 83 -11.38 16.49 -9.03
CA GLY A 83 -11.62 15.49 -10.09
C GLY A 83 -10.34 15.10 -10.86
N LEU A 84 -9.19 15.66 -10.49
CA LEU A 84 -7.90 15.28 -11.05
C LEU A 84 -7.46 13.90 -10.52
N THR A 85 -6.84 13.12 -11.40
CA THR A 85 -6.39 11.76 -11.14
C THR A 85 -4.87 11.64 -11.32
N PRO A 86 -4.22 10.60 -10.77
CA PRO A 86 -2.78 10.37 -10.98
C PRO A 86 -2.33 10.25 -12.45
N ARG A 87 -3.27 10.05 -13.39
CA ARG A 87 -3.00 10.01 -14.83
C ARG A 87 -2.86 11.39 -15.44
N ASP A 88 -3.45 12.41 -14.84
CA ASP A 88 -3.41 13.79 -15.31
C ASP A 88 -2.05 14.42 -15.03
N GLU A 89 -1.56 15.21 -15.99
CA GLU A 89 -0.27 15.90 -15.85
C GLU A 89 -0.34 16.96 -14.75
N ASP A 90 -1.40 17.77 -14.75
CA ASP A 90 -1.68 18.76 -13.72
C ASP A 90 -1.73 18.16 -12.31
N PHE A 91 -2.28 16.95 -12.16
CA PHE A 91 -2.27 16.25 -10.87
C PHE A 91 -0.85 15.97 -10.42
N ARG A 92 -0.01 15.41 -11.32
CA ARG A 92 1.38 15.07 -11.00
C ARG A 92 2.21 16.30 -10.67
N GLU A 93 2.02 17.38 -11.42
CA GLU A 93 2.70 18.65 -11.17
C GLU A 93 2.30 19.23 -9.81
N LYS A 94 0.99 19.37 -9.54
CA LYS A 94 0.49 19.90 -8.27
C LYS A 94 0.87 19.03 -7.08
N MET A 95 0.80 17.71 -7.23
CA MET A 95 1.27 16.78 -6.20
C MET A 95 2.77 16.91 -5.95
N GLY A 96 3.56 17.11 -7.02
CA GLY A 96 4.99 17.41 -6.92
C GLY A 96 5.25 18.69 -6.13
N ALA A 97 4.53 19.76 -6.45
CA ALA A 97 4.63 21.04 -5.76
C ALA A 97 4.28 20.93 -4.26
N ILE A 98 3.20 20.22 -3.91
CA ILE A 98 2.81 19.95 -2.51
C ILE A 98 3.95 19.24 -1.77
N ASN A 99 4.56 18.23 -2.38
CA ASN A 99 5.68 17.49 -1.74
C ASN A 99 6.92 18.37 -1.56
N VAL A 100 7.26 19.20 -2.55
CA VAL A 100 8.41 20.13 -2.45
C VAL A 100 8.17 21.16 -1.35
N ALA A 101 6.97 21.72 -1.26
CA ALA A 101 6.60 22.68 -0.22
C ALA A 101 6.67 22.04 1.17
N LEU A 102 6.09 20.85 1.35
CA LEU A 102 6.16 20.11 2.61
C LEU A 102 7.61 19.84 3.03
N GLU A 103 8.45 19.39 2.10
CA GLU A 103 9.85 19.14 2.39
C GLU A 103 10.59 20.42 2.79
N ALA A 104 10.39 21.53 2.08
CA ALA A 104 10.99 22.81 2.43
C ALA A 104 10.61 23.23 3.86
N SER A 105 9.33 23.16 4.21
CA SER A 105 8.84 23.47 5.55
C SER A 105 9.44 22.57 6.62
N LEU A 106 9.62 21.27 6.34
CA LEU A 106 10.29 20.35 7.26
C LEU A 106 11.75 20.77 7.52
N LYS A 107 12.50 21.14 6.47
CA LYS A 107 13.91 21.55 6.60
C LYS A 107 14.09 22.81 7.45
N GLU A 108 13.09 23.68 7.51
CA GLU A 108 13.11 24.88 8.36
C GLU A 108 12.85 24.57 9.85
N ILE A 109 12.17 23.47 10.15
CA ILE A 109 11.81 23.09 11.52
C ILE A 109 12.85 22.16 12.16
N LEU A 110 13.43 21.26 11.36
CA LEU A 110 14.38 20.26 11.84
C LEU A 110 15.75 20.89 12.13
N THR A 111 16.43 20.39 13.15
CA THR A 111 17.84 20.72 13.37
C THR A 111 18.72 20.07 12.30
N ALA A 112 19.98 20.50 12.19
CA ALA A 112 20.92 19.92 11.22
C ALA A 112 21.11 18.39 11.40
N GLU A 113 21.10 17.91 12.65
CA GLU A 113 21.22 16.48 12.96
C GLU A 113 19.95 15.70 12.56
N GLN A 114 18.78 16.23 12.90
CA GLN A 114 17.49 15.63 12.53
C GLN A 114 17.30 15.63 11.00
N LEU A 115 17.71 16.70 10.32
CA LEU A 115 17.65 16.82 8.87
C LEU A 115 18.50 15.75 8.17
N LYS A 116 19.71 15.48 8.69
CA LYS A 116 20.58 14.44 8.14
C LYS A 116 19.91 13.06 8.20
N ILE A 117 19.34 12.70 9.35
CA ILE A 117 18.63 11.43 9.52
C ILE A 117 17.38 11.38 8.61
N PHE A 118 16.66 12.49 8.46
CA PHE A 118 15.53 12.59 7.54
C PHE A 118 15.94 12.32 6.09
N GLU A 119 17.04 12.91 5.62
CA GLU A 119 17.55 12.71 4.27
C GLU A 119 18.02 11.26 4.03
N GLU A 120 18.74 10.67 4.99
CA GLU A 120 19.17 9.27 4.94
C GLU A 120 17.97 8.30 4.85
N LYS A 121 16.93 8.53 5.65
CA LYS A 121 15.71 7.70 5.64
C LYS A 121 14.90 7.87 4.37
N LYS A 122 14.84 9.09 3.84
CA LYS A 122 14.18 9.36 2.54
C LYS A 122 14.88 8.59 1.41
N GLU A 123 16.20 8.59 1.38
CA GLU A 123 16.95 7.82 0.38
C GLU A 123 16.72 6.30 0.50
N GLU A 124 16.66 5.77 1.72
CA GLU A 124 16.32 4.36 2.00
C GLU A 124 14.95 4.00 1.40
N TYR A 125 13.93 4.82 1.67
CA TYR A 125 12.59 4.63 1.10
C TYR A 125 12.57 4.70 -0.42
N VAL A 126 13.31 5.62 -1.03
CA VAL A 126 13.42 5.71 -2.50
C VAL A 126 14.07 4.46 -3.08
N GLN A 127 15.09 3.90 -2.43
CA GLN A 127 15.75 2.67 -2.89
C GLN A 127 14.83 1.45 -2.80
N ILE A 128 14.04 1.33 -1.73
CA ILE A 128 13.08 0.22 -1.54
C ILE A 128 11.90 0.34 -2.50
N SER A 129 11.43 1.57 -2.76
CA SER A 129 10.24 1.83 -3.59
C SER A 129 10.51 1.81 -5.08
N ARG A 130 11.78 1.83 -5.52
CA ARG A 130 12.13 1.56 -6.91
C ARG A 130 11.79 0.10 -7.18
N PRO A 131 10.80 -0.21 -8.05
CA PRO A 131 10.53 -1.60 -8.38
C PRO A 131 11.84 -2.17 -8.94
N GLN A 132 12.40 -3.18 -8.26
CA GLN A 132 13.34 -4.10 -8.88
C GLN A 132 12.57 -4.76 -10.00
N SER A 133 12.50 -4.11 -11.16
CA SER A 133 11.86 -4.67 -12.33
C SER A 133 12.70 -5.90 -12.66
N PRO A 134 12.19 -7.15 -12.53
CA PRO A 134 12.85 -8.22 -13.24
C PRO A 134 12.71 -7.79 -14.71
N ARG A 135 13.85 -7.51 -15.35
CA ARG A 135 13.92 -7.30 -16.79
C ARG A 135 13.07 -8.42 -17.40
N ARG A 136 11.89 -8.07 -17.91
CA ARG A 136 11.05 -9.00 -18.66
C ARG A 136 11.92 -9.51 -19.79
N GLY A 137 12.48 -10.71 -19.61
CA GLY A 137 13.10 -11.47 -20.68
C GLY A 137 12.02 -11.66 -21.74
N ARG A 138 12.13 -10.88 -22.81
CA ARG A 138 11.50 -11.18 -24.09
C ARG A 138 12.21 -12.43 -24.61
N ASN A 139 11.54 -13.58 -24.50
CA ASN A 139 11.77 -14.71 -25.39
C ASN A 139 10.56 -14.81 -26.30
#